data_AF-A0A536ZJX2-F1
#
_entry.id   AF-A0A536ZJX2-F1
#
_cell.length_a   1.000
_cell.length_b   1.000
_cell.length_c   1.000
_cell.angle_alpha   90.00
_cell.angle_beta   90.00
_cell.angle_gamma   90.00
#
_symmetry.space_group_name_H-M   'P 1'
#
loop_
_entity.id
_entity.type
_entity.pdbx_description
1 polymer ?
#
loop_
_entity_poly.entity_id
_entity_poly.type
_entity_poly.pdbx_seq_one_letter_code
_entity_poly.pdbx_strand_id
1 'polypeptide(L)'
;MSDTDGRAQPAEELLVTDERLKKAEEFIEEEEGAVSRFQGWLDRATTGLLVVMSLFHLYAAVEIVPAQVLRPVHVGFVLLLVYLLFPVIPRFRNRLMWWDVVCAVLGVASIVYLLAGGDDIWDRNVVPTPLDVFFGVAFVLLVIEACRR
;
A
#
# COMPACT_ATOMS: atom_id res chain seq x y z
N MET A 1 28.92 -60.08 3.21
CA MET A 1 29.79 -59.11 3.88
C MET A 1 29.31 -57.73 3.44
N SER A 2 28.40 -57.14 4.20
CA SER A 2 28.63 -55.87 4.92
C SER A 2 28.71 -54.68 3.94
N ASP A 3 27.58 -54.05 3.59
CA ASP A 3 26.91 -52.96 4.33
C ASP A 3 27.56 -51.58 4.09
N THR A 4 26.70 -50.55 4.01
CA THR A 4 26.96 -49.11 3.80
C THR A 4 27.35 -48.73 2.37
N ASP A 5 26.60 -47.92 1.63
CA ASP A 5 26.18 -46.58 1.99
C ASP A 5 24.83 -46.23 1.31
N GLY A 6 23.74 -46.47 2.03
CA GLY A 6 22.47 -45.82 1.76
C GLY A 6 22.20 -44.85 2.90
N ARG A 7 22.62 -43.59 2.79
CA ARG A 7 22.07 -42.46 3.59
C ARG A 7 22.56 -41.03 3.28
N ALA A 8 23.01 -40.73 2.06
CA ALA A 8 23.40 -39.35 1.70
C ALA A 8 22.32 -38.51 0.96
N GLN A 9 21.04 -38.89 0.91
CA GLN A 9 20.09 -38.25 -0.05
C GLN A 9 18.88 -37.42 0.43
N PRO A 10 18.49 -37.30 1.72
CA PRO A 10 17.41 -36.36 2.06
C PRO A 10 17.88 -34.92 2.26
N ALA A 11 19.13 -34.71 2.72
CA ALA A 11 19.61 -33.37 3.08
C ALA A 11 19.99 -32.53 1.86
N GLU A 12 20.64 -33.13 0.86
CA GLU A 12 21.14 -32.40 -0.32
C GLU A 12 19.99 -31.99 -1.27
N GLU A 13 18.95 -32.82 -1.40
CA GLU A 13 17.75 -32.50 -2.19
C GLU A 13 16.89 -31.42 -1.51
N LEU A 14 16.76 -31.44 -0.17
CA LEU A 14 16.11 -30.37 0.59
C LEU A 14 16.89 -29.04 0.53
N LEU A 15 18.23 -29.08 0.62
CA LEU A 15 19.08 -27.89 0.51
C LEU A 15 19.00 -27.25 -0.87
N VAL A 16 18.95 -28.04 -1.95
CA VAL A 16 18.73 -27.55 -3.31
C VAL A 16 17.32 -26.96 -3.48
N THR A 17 16.33 -27.48 -2.75
CA THR A 17 14.95 -26.93 -2.76
C THR A 17 14.89 -25.59 -2.03
N ASP A 18 15.56 -25.46 -0.88
CA ASP A 18 15.64 -24.22 -0.09
C ASP A 18 16.45 -23.12 -0.81
N GLU A 19 17.54 -23.46 -1.50
CA GLU A 19 18.30 -22.50 -2.31
C GLU A 19 17.52 -22.00 -3.52
N ARG A 20 16.71 -22.87 -4.14
CA ARG A 20 15.82 -22.50 -5.25
C ARG A 20 14.66 -21.64 -4.78
N LEU A 21 14.12 -21.92 -3.60
CA LEU A 21 13.11 -21.08 -2.94
C LEU A 21 13.69 -19.70 -2.62
N LYS A 22 14.91 -19.63 -2.07
CA LYS A 22 15.58 -18.35 -1.82
C LYS A 22 15.86 -17.56 -3.09
N LYS A 23 16.36 -18.20 -4.15
CA LYS A 23 16.54 -17.52 -5.45
C LYS A 23 15.21 -17.06 -6.03
N ALA A 24 14.16 -17.87 -5.94
CA ALA A 24 12.83 -17.45 -6.38
C ALA A 24 12.31 -16.26 -5.55
N GLU A 25 12.51 -16.26 -4.23
CA GLU A 25 12.18 -15.13 -3.35
C GLU A 25 13.02 -13.89 -3.69
N GLU A 26 14.30 -14.05 -4.00
CA GLU A 26 15.23 -12.97 -4.35
C GLU A 26 14.88 -12.36 -5.72
N PHE A 27 14.51 -13.18 -6.71
CA PHE A 27 13.97 -12.73 -8.00
C PHE A 27 12.61 -12.02 -7.85
N ILE A 28 11.72 -12.54 -7.01
CA ILE A 28 10.44 -11.89 -6.70
C ILE A 28 10.67 -10.55 -5.99
N GLU A 29 11.64 -10.48 -5.08
CA GLU A 29 11.99 -9.26 -4.35
C GLU A 29 12.65 -8.18 -5.24
N GLU A 30 13.43 -8.59 -6.24
CA GLU A 30 14.00 -7.69 -7.25
C GLU A 30 12.94 -7.15 -8.22
N GLU A 31 11.91 -7.93 -8.56
CA GLU A 31 10.87 -7.54 -9.53
C GLU A 31 9.65 -6.87 -8.91
N GLU A 32 9.20 -7.28 -7.71
CA GLU A 32 7.99 -6.74 -7.05
C GLU A 32 8.29 -5.52 -6.18
N GLY A 33 9.57 -5.18 -5.96
CA GLY A 33 9.97 -4.23 -4.92
C GLY A 33 9.68 -4.79 -3.52
N ALA A 34 10.06 -4.07 -2.46
CA ALA A 34 9.93 -4.57 -1.09
C ALA A 34 8.46 -4.60 -0.59
N VAL A 35 7.61 -5.44 -1.19
CA VAL A 35 6.24 -5.68 -0.77
C VAL A 35 6.28 -6.37 0.60
N SER A 36 5.56 -5.82 1.57
CA SER A 36 5.46 -6.51 2.85
C SER A 36 4.51 -7.68 2.74
N ARG A 37 4.99 -8.85 3.17
CA ARG A 37 4.16 -10.05 3.37
C ARG A 37 3.43 -9.91 4.69
N PHE A 38 2.40 -9.07 4.75
CA PHE A 38 1.52 -9.01 5.90
C PHE A 38 0.79 -10.35 6.06
N GLN A 39 1.15 -11.16 7.05
CA GLN A 39 0.39 -12.37 7.40
C GLN A 39 -0.72 -12.01 8.41
N GLY A 40 -1.98 -12.34 8.11
CA GLY A 40 -3.09 -12.32 9.09
C GLY A 40 -4.24 -11.37 8.77
N TRP A 41 -4.58 -10.47 9.71
CA TRP A 41 -5.76 -9.59 9.60
C TRP A 41 -5.56 -8.44 8.60
N LEU A 42 -4.33 -7.93 8.48
CA LEU A 42 -3.99 -6.86 7.54
C LEU A 42 -4.18 -7.30 6.08
N ASP A 43 -3.82 -8.53 5.73
CA ASP A 43 -4.08 -9.11 4.40
C ASP A 43 -5.57 -9.08 4.02
N ARG A 44 -6.44 -9.48 4.97
CA ARG A 44 -7.89 -9.41 4.76
C ARG A 44 -8.40 -7.98 4.65
N ALA A 45 -7.86 -7.06 5.45
CA ALA A 45 -8.21 -5.65 5.39
C ALA A 45 -7.80 -5.03 4.04
N THR A 46 -6.58 -5.29 3.58
CA THR A 46 -6.06 -4.87 2.28
C THR A 46 -6.89 -5.44 1.13
N THR A 47 -7.16 -6.74 1.16
CA THR A 47 -8.03 -7.41 0.16
C THR A 47 -9.41 -6.77 0.14
N GLY A 48 -10.01 -6.54 1.31
CA GLY A 48 -11.30 -5.85 1.42
C GLY A 48 -11.26 -4.45 0.82
N LEU A 49 -10.18 -3.70 1.06
CA LEU A 49 -9.99 -2.36 0.53
C LEU A 49 -9.86 -2.36 -1.00
N LEU A 50 -9.11 -3.30 -1.57
CA LEU A 50 -8.99 -3.50 -3.02
C LEU A 50 -10.34 -3.83 -3.66
N VAL A 51 -11.13 -4.70 -3.03
CA VAL A 51 -12.48 -5.04 -3.48
C VAL A 51 -13.38 -3.79 -3.46
N VAL A 52 -13.36 -3.01 -2.37
CA VAL A 52 -14.13 -1.76 -2.27
C VAL A 52 -13.71 -0.75 -3.34
N MET A 53 -12.41 -0.55 -3.54
CA MET A 53 -11.89 0.32 -4.59
C MET A 53 -12.37 -0.14 -5.98
N SER A 54 -12.29 -1.43 -6.28
CA SER A 54 -12.74 -1.99 -7.56
C SER A 54 -14.24 -1.76 -7.78
N LEU A 55 -15.07 -2.04 -6.76
CA LEU A 55 -16.51 -1.78 -6.82
C LEU A 55 -16.83 -0.30 -7.01
N PHE A 56 -16.08 0.60 -6.36
CA PHE A 56 -16.24 2.04 -6.55
C PHE A 56 -15.94 2.48 -8.00
N HIS A 57 -14.89 1.94 -8.62
CA HIS A 57 -14.59 2.23 -10.02
C HIS A 57 -15.65 1.65 -10.96
N LEU A 58 -16.16 0.45 -10.68
CA LEU A 58 -17.24 -0.15 -11.44
C LEU A 58 -18.53 0.68 -11.33
N TYR A 59 -18.86 1.15 -10.13
CA TYR A 59 -19.99 2.07 -9.91
C TYR A 59 -19.81 3.37 -10.70
N ALA A 60 -18.63 3.99 -10.64
CA ALA A 60 -18.32 5.22 -11.37
C ALA A 60 -18.25 5.04 -12.89
N ALA A 61 -18.19 3.80 -13.39
CA ALA A 61 -18.30 3.51 -14.81
C ALA A 61 -19.76 3.42 -15.28
N VAL A 62 -20.69 3.06 -14.39
CA VAL A 62 -22.13 2.97 -14.68
C VAL A 62 -22.83 4.32 -14.45
N GLU A 63 -22.50 4.98 -13.35
CA GLU A 63 -23.02 6.30 -12.99
C GLU A 63 -22.06 7.41 -13.39
N ILE A 64 -22.60 8.60 -13.70
CA ILE A 64 -21.76 9.75 -14.05
C ILE A 64 -21.24 10.39 -12.76
N VAL A 65 -20.11 9.87 -12.26
CA VAL A 65 -19.42 10.46 -11.10
C VAL A 65 -18.52 11.60 -11.57
N PRO A 66 -18.68 12.83 -11.04
CA PRO A 66 -17.85 13.96 -11.44
C PRO A 66 -16.38 13.72 -11.11
N ALA A 67 -15.50 14.14 -12.03
CA ALA A 67 -14.06 13.91 -11.90
C ALA A 67 -13.44 14.64 -10.70
N GLN A 68 -14.11 15.66 -10.15
CA GLN A 68 -13.72 16.32 -8.89
C GLN A 68 -13.85 15.40 -7.69
N VAL A 69 -14.74 14.39 -7.73
CA VAL A 69 -14.91 13.41 -6.64
C VAL A 69 -14.13 12.15 -6.94
N LEU A 70 -14.20 11.65 -8.17
CA LEU A 70 -13.57 10.39 -8.57
C LEU A 70 -12.05 10.38 -8.32
N ARG A 71 -11.35 11.45 -8.72
CA ARG A 71 -9.88 11.52 -8.65
C ARG A 71 -9.37 11.58 -7.21
N PRO A 72 -9.84 12.47 -6.32
CA PRO A 72 -9.41 12.47 -4.93
C PRO A 72 -9.70 11.16 -4.22
N VAL A 73 -10.89 10.57 -4.44
CA VAL A 73 -11.25 9.28 -3.82
C VAL A 73 -10.29 8.18 -4.26
N HIS A 74 -9.99 8.09 -5.56
CA HIS A 74 -9.00 7.14 -6.08
C HIS A 74 -7.64 7.31 -5.39
N VAL A 75 -7.10 8.54 -5.33
CA VAL A 75 -5.80 8.79 -4.71
C VAL A 75 -5.81 8.50 -3.21
N GLY A 76 -6.93 8.76 -2.52
CA GLY A 76 -7.10 8.38 -1.12
C GLY A 76 -6.99 6.86 -0.89
N PHE A 77 -7.63 6.07 -1.76
CA PHE A 77 -7.48 4.60 -1.73
C PHE A 77 -6.05 4.18 -2.02
N VAL A 78 -5.40 4.78 -3.03
CA VAL A 78 -4.01 4.45 -3.39
C VAL A 78 -3.05 4.76 -2.26
N LEU A 79 -3.14 5.93 -1.62
CA LEU A 79 -2.29 6.27 -0.47
C LEU A 79 -2.52 5.28 0.67
N LEU A 80 -3.78 5.03 1.03
CA LEU A 80 -4.11 4.08 2.08
C LEU A 80 -3.51 2.70 1.80
N LEU A 81 -3.63 2.21 0.55
CA LEU A 81 -3.02 0.95 0.12
C LEU A 81 -1.49 1.02 0.18
N VAL A 82 -0.85 2.06 -0.36
CA VAL A 82 0.63 2.17 -0.35
C VAL A 82 1.19 2.11 1.07
N TYR A 83 0.62 2.86 2.00
CA TYR A 83 1.06 2.83 3.41
C TYR A 83 0.75 1.49 4.09
N LEU A 84 -0.23 0.74 3.59
CA LEU A 84 -0.65 -0.56 4.11
C LEU A 84 -0.02 -1.75 3.38
N LEU A 85 0.71 -1.57 2.28
CA LEU A 85 1.43 -2.62 1.53
C LEU A 85 2.95 -2.43 1.58
N PHE A 86 3.43 -1.18 1.66
CA PHE A 86 4.85 -0.84 1.62
C PHE A 86 5.28 -0.16 2.93
N PRO A 87 5.94 -0.88 3.85
CA PRO A 87 6.36 -0.35 5.14
C PRO A 87 7.51 0.66 4.99
N VAL A 88 7.56 1.70 5.85
CA VAL A 88 8.57 2.80 5.77
C VAL A 88 10.02 2.29 5.69
N ILE A 89 10.31 1.18 6.38
CA ILE A 89 11.66 0.69 6.55
C ILE A 89 11.69 -0.79 6.16
N PRO A 90 12.49 -1.18 5.14
CA PRO A 90 12.60 -2.58 4.71
C PRO A 90 13.13 -3.49 5.82
N ARG A 91 13.85 -2.93 6.81
CA ARG A 91 14.31 -3.62 8.03
C ARG A 91 13.19 -4.07 8.97
N PHE A 92 11.99 -3.47 8.87
CA PHE A 92 10.82 -3.80 9.69
C PHE A 92 9.67 -4.40 8.86
N ARG A 93 10.00 -5.15 7.81
CA ARG A 93 9.05 -5.80 6.87
C ARG A 93 7.93 -6.63 7.55
N ASN A 94 8.15 -7.08 8.79
CA ASN A 94 7.19 -7.89 9.56
C ASN A 94 6.26 -7.13 10.52
N ARG A 95 6.32 -5.79 10.61
CA ARG A 95 5.40 -5.02 11.47
C ARG A 95 4.94 -3.72 10.84
N LEU A 96 3.62 -3.55 10.79
CA LEU A 96 2.99 -2.27 10.53
C LEU A 96 3.37 -1.31 11.67
N MET A 97 4.16 -0.29 11.37
CA MET A 97 4.53 0.71 12.36
C MET A 97 3.38 1.69 12.55
N TRP A 98 3.23 2.21 13.77
CA TRP A 98 2.18 3.18 14.07
C TRP A 98 2.31 4.45 13.21
N TRP A 99 3.53 4.80 12.77
CA TRP A 99 3.77 5.89 11.82
C TRP A 99 3.15 5.63 10.44
N ASP A 100 3.17 4.40 9.93
CA ASP A 100 2.49 4.04 8.66
C ASP A 100 0.98 4.26 8.77
N VAL A 101 0.40 3.85 9.91
CA VAL A 101 -1.02 4.06 10.19
C VAL A 101 -1.34 5.55 10.27
N VAL A 102 -0.51 6.35 10.96
CA VAL A 102 -0.71 7.79 11.06
C VAL A 102 -0.63 8.46 9.68
N CYS A 103 0.35 8.10 8.86
CA CYS A 103 0.48 8.63 7.50
C CYS A 103 -0.69 8.22 6.60
N ALA A 104 -1.14 6.96 6.69
CA ALA A 104 -2.31 6.47 5.99
C ALA A 104 -3.58 7.24 6.38
N VAL A 105 -3.81 7.41 7.68
CA VAL A 105 -4.96 8.14 8.22
C VAL A 105 -4.89 9.62 7.83
N LEU A 106 -3.70 10.24 7.87
CA LEU A 106 -3.51 11.62 7.45
C LEU A 106 -3.79 11.82 5.96
N GLY A 107 -3.39 10.86 5.12
CA GLY A 107 -3.72 10.85 3.69
C GLY A 107 -5.22 10.77 3.44
N VAL A 108 -5.91 9.85 4.12
CA VAL A 108 -7.38 9.74 4.05
C VAL A 108 -8.05 11.01 4.57
N ALA A 109 -7.60 11.55 5.70
CA ALA A 109 -8.14 12.78 6.28
C ALA A 109 -7.99 13.98 5.34
N SER A 110 -6.86 14.08 4.62
CA SER A 110 -6.63 15.13 3.62
C SER A 110 -7.63 15.06 2.46
N ILE A 111 -7.93 13.84 1.98
CA ILE A 111 -8.94 13.62 0.93
C ILE A 111 -10.35 13.89 1.44
N VAL A 112 -10.68 13.45 2.66
CA VAL A 112 -11.99 13.71 3.28
C VAL A 112 -12.19 15.21 3.47
N TYR A 113 -11.16 15.94 3.92
CA TYR A 113 -11.21 17.40 4.05
C TYR A 113 -11.48 18.07 2.69
N LEU A 114 -10.78 17.64 1.64
CA LEU A 114 -10.99 18.15 0.28
C LEU A 114 -12.43 17.91 -0.21
N LEU A 115 -12.98 16.71 0.00
CA LEU A 115 -14.34 16.36 -0.43
C LEU A 115 -15.42 17.06 0.40
N ALA A 116 -15.21 17.19 1.72
CA ALA A 116 -16.12 17.90 2.60
C ALA A 116 -16.13 19.41 2.34
N GLY A 117 -14.99 19.95 1.89
CA GLY A 117 -14.86 21.34 1.48
C GLY A 117 -15.62 21.68 0.19
N GLY A 118 -15.92 20.69 -0.65
CA GLY A 118 -16.80 20.83 -1.82
C GLY A 118 -16.49 22.06 -2.68
N ASP A 119 -17.54 22.71 -3.20
CA ASP A 119 -17.48 23.91 -4.04
C ASP A 119 -16.76 25.09 -3.35
N ASP A 120 -16.90 25.14 -2.04
CA ASP A 120 -16.35 26.13 -1.14
C ASP A 120 -14.80 26.20 -1.18
N ILE A 121 -14.12 25.04 -1.28
CA ILE A 121 -12.66 25.00 -1.50
C ILE A 121 -12.30 25.45 -2.92
N TRP A 122 -13.07 25.02 -3.92
CA TRP A 122 -12.82 25.36 -5.31
C TRP A 122 -13.01 26.86 -5.60
N ASP A 123 -13.96 27.49 -4.94
CA ASP A 123 -14.21 28.93 -5.09
C ASP A 123 -13.17 29.77 -4.32
N ARG A 124 -12.60 29.23 -3.23
CA ARG A 124 -11.56 29.88 -2.43
C ARG A 124 -10.13 29.68 -2.93
N ASN A 125 -9.95 29.19 -4.16
CA ASN A 125 -8.62 28.93 -4.76
C ASN A 125 -7.62 30.10 -4.68
N VAL A 126 -8.08 31.35 -4.59
CA VAL A 126 -7.23 32.56 -4.52
C VAL A 126 -6.99 33.03 -3.07
N VAL A 127 -7.77 32.55 -2.11
CA VAL A 127 -7.70 32.91 -0.68
C VAL A 127 -7.79 31.65 0.19
N PRO A 128 -6.78 30.76 0.14
CA PRO A 128 -6.79 29.52 0.89
C PRO A 128 -6.73 29.79 2.39
N THR A 129 -7.50 29.00 3.15
CA THR A 129 -7.44 29.03 4.61
C THR A 129 -6.17 28.34 5.12
N PRO A 130 -5.71 28.62 6.36
CA PRO A 130 -4.58 27.92 6.95
C PRO A 130 -4.73 26.39 6.98
N LEU A 131 -5.98 25.88 7.08
CA LEU A 131 -6.26 24.44 7.04
C LEU A 131 -6.10 23.87 5.64
N ASP A 132 -6.53 24.60 4.59
CA ASP A 132 -6.33 24.18 3.19
C ASP A 132 -4.83 24.05 2.88
N VAL A 133 -4.03 25.00 3.35
CA VAL A 133 -2.57 24.98 3.23
C VAL A 133 -1.97 23.80 3.98
N PHE A 134 -2.42 23.56 5.23
CA PHE A 134 -1.92 22.45 6.04
C PHE A 134 -2.19 21.08 5.39
N PHE A 135 -3.44 20.81 5.04
CA PHE A 135 -3.81 19.54 4.40
C PHE A 135 -3.20 19.40 3.01
N GLY A 136 -3.07 20.50 2.25
CA GLY A 136 -2.39 20.50 0.96
C GLY A 136 -0.90 20.14 1.06
N VAL A 137 -0.17 20.79 1.98
CA VAL A 137 1.26 20.48 2.20
C VAL A 137 1.44 19.07 2.74
N ALA A 138 0.64 18.66 3.73
CA ALA A 138 0.67 17.31 4.27
C ALA A 138 0.44 16.27 3.17
N PHE A 139 -0.58 16.47 2.33
CA PHE A 139 -0.87 15.60 1.22
C PHE A 139 0.28 15.49 0.21
N VAL A 140 0.89 16.62 -0.18
CA VAL A 140 2.05 16.62 -1.08
C VAL A 140 3.21 15.81 -0.51
N LEU A 141 3.54 16.03 0.77
CA LEU A 141 4.60 15.27 1.44
C LEU A 141 4.29 13.77 1.49
N LEU A 142 3.03 13.41 1.78
CA LEU A 142 2.58 12.03 1.80
C LEU A 142 2.65 11.36 0.43
N VAL A 143 2.36 12.08 -0.65
CA VAL A 143 2.47 11.56 -2.02
C VAL A 143 3.92 11.36 -2.42
N ILE A 144 4.80 12.33 -2.14
CA ILE A 144 6.24 12.19 -2.43
C ILE A 144 6.82 11.00 -1.66
N GLU A 145 6.48 10.87 -0.38
CA GLU A 145 6.90 9.74 0.44
C GLU A 145 6.31 8.41 -0.07
N ALA A 146 5.07 8.41 -0.55
CA ALA A 146 4.45 7.23 -1.16
C ALA A 146 5.16 6.81 -2.45
N CYS A 147 5.60 7.76 -3.30
CA CYS A 147 6.36 7.47 -4.51
C CYS A 147 7.82 7.06 -4.24
N ARG A 148 8.35 7.36 -3.04
CA ARG A 148 9.68 6.94 -2.60
C ARG A 148 9.71 5.49 -2.10
N ARG A 149 8.57 4.96 -1.68
CA ARG A 149 8.41 3.58 -1.20
C ARG A 149 8.47 2.60 -2.36
#